data_AF-A0A954G707-F1
#
_entry.id   AF-A0A954G707-F1
#
_cell.length_a   1.000
_cell.length_b   1.000
_cell.length_c   1.000
_cell.angle_alpha   90.00
_cell.angle_beta   90.00
_cell.angle_gamma   90.00
#
_symmetry.space_group_name_H-M   'P 1'
#
loop_
_entity.id
_entity.type
_entity.pdbx_description
1 polymer ?
#
loop_
_entity_poly.entity_id
_entity_poly.type
_entity_poly.pdbx_seq_one_letter_code
_entity_poly.pdbx_strand_id
1 'polypeptide(L)'
;MFEMTTTLIGGLGIFLLGMKYMSQGLQSIAGASLRRLIGAVTNNRILATLVGFLVTVLVQSSSVTTVMTVGFVNGGLMSLTQAIGVIMGANVGTTVTGWILVLKIGKYGLPMLGVSAFIYLFSKNEKLRYTALAVMGVGIVFFGLQLMKE
;
A
#
# COMPACT_ATOMS: atom_id res chain seq x y z
N MET A 1 18.73 7.51 -26.62
CA MET A 1 18.22 8.53 -25.66
C MET A 1 16.70 8.58 -25.65
N PHE A 2 16.02 8.64 -26.80
CA PHE A 2 14.55 8.62 -26.87
C PHE A 2 13.91 7.34 -26.29
N GLU A 3 14.42 6.15 -26.64
CA GLU A 3 13.91 4.88 -26.10
C GLU A 3 14.06 4.79 -24.57
N MET A 4 15.23 5.12 -24.03
CA MET A 4 15.48 5.12 -22.58
C MET A 4 14.52 6.05 -21.82
N THR A 5 14.24 7.24 -22.35
CA THR A 5 13.29 8.18 -21.74
C THR A 5 11.85 7.65 -21.80
N THR A 6 11.44 7.05 -22.91
CA THR A 6 10.10 6.47 -23.06
C THR A 6 9.91 5.26 -22.13
N THR A 7 10.90 4.38 -22.01
CA THR A 7 10.84 3.22 -21.11
C THR A 7 10.83 3.64 -19.64
N LEU A 8 11.62 4.67 -19.27
CA LEU A 8 11.60 5.22 -17.91
C LEU A 8 10.24 5.87 -17.57
N ILE A 9 9.70 6.73 -18.43
CA ILE A 9 8.43 7.41 -18.19
C ILE A 9 7.27 6.41 -18.19
N GLY A 10 7.24 5.50 -19.16
CA GLY A 10 6.22 4.45 -19.26
C GLY A 10 6.29 3.47 -18.10
N GLY A 11 7.49 2.98 -17.76
CA GLY A 11 7.74 2.13 -16.60
C GLY A 11 7.33 2.79 -15.30
N LEU A 12 7.62 4.09 -15.12
CA LEU A 12 7.19 4.88 -13.96
C LEU A 12 5.67 5.03 -13.89
N GLY A 13 5.02 5.35 -15.01
CA GLY A 13 3.57 5.42 -15.08
C GLY A 13 2.90 4.10 -14.66
N ILE A 14 3.38 2.97 -15.21
CA ILE A 14 2.90 1.63 -14.87
C ILE A 14 3.16 1.33 -13.39
N PHE A 15 4.37 1.59 -12.89
CA PHE A 15 4.74 1.37 -11.49
C PHE A 15 3.82 2.14 -10.52
N LEU A 16 3.62 3.44 -10.77
CA LEU A 16 2.74 4.29 -9.95
C LEU A 16 1.28 3.80 -9.98
N LEU A 17 0.80 3.35 -11.14
CA LEU A 17 -0.55 2.81 -11.31
C LEU A 17 -0.71 1.47 -10.58
N GLY A 18 0.32 0.61 -10.61
CA GLY A 18 0.36 -0.61 -9.83
C GLY A 18 0.28 -0.36 -8.33
N MET A 19 1.04 0.62 -7.82
CA MET A 19 0.96 1.01 -6.42
C MET A 19 -0.43 1.54 -6.03
N LYS A 20 -1.09 2.29 -6.92
CA LYS A 20 -2.46 2.78 -6.71
C LYS A 20 -3.45 1.61 -6.57
N TYR A 21 -3.42 0.65 -7.49
CA TYR A 21 -4.32 -0.51 -7.43
C TYR A 21 -4.03 -1.43 -6.25
N MET A 22 -2.76 -1.63 -5.90
CA MET A 22 -2.36 -2.35 -4.70
C MET A 22 -2.98 -1.71 -3.45
N SER A 23 -2.79 -0.39 -3.30
CA SER A 23 -3.31 0.37 -2.15
C SER A 23 -4.83 0.33 -2.10
N GLN A 24 -5.52 0.49 -3.22
CA GLN A 24 -6.99 0.40 -3.30
C GLN A 24 -7.51 -0.99 -2.92
N GLY A 25 -6.90 -2.06 -3.45
CA GLY A 25 -7.27 -3.43 -3.12
C GLY A 25 -7.10 -3.72 -1.63
N LEU A 26 -5.95 -3.36 -1.05
CA LEU A 26 -5.67 -3.54 0.37
C LEU A 26 -6.61 -2.71 1.26
N GLN A 27 -6.88 -1.45 0.92
CA GLN A 27 -7.80 -0.59 1.68
C GLN A 27 -9.23 -1.14 1.68
N SER A 28 -9.73 -1.62 0.53
CA SER A 28 -11.07 -2.21 0.44
C SER A 28 -11.22 -3.49 1.27
N ILE A 29 -10.16 -4.27 1.42
CA ILE A 29 -10.16 -5.48 2.27
C ILE A 29 -9.98 -5.10 3.74
N ALA A 30 -9.14 -4.11 4.03
CA ALA A 30 -8.69 -3.77 5.38
C ALA A 30 -9.64 -2.83 6.15
N GLY A 31 -10.75 -2.36 5.57
CA GLY A 31 -11.61 -1.34 6.21
C GLY A 31 -12.02 -1.63 7.66
N ALA A 32 -12.40 -2.88 7.98
CA ALA A 32 -12.74 -3.30 9.34
C ALA A 32 -11.49 -3.40 10.25
N SER A 33 -10.37 -3.87 9.70
CA SER A 33 -9.09 -3.96 10.42
C SER A 33 -8.52 -2.58 10.73
N LEU A 34 -8.69 -1.61 9.84
CA LEU A 34 -8.25 -0.22 10.02
C LEU A 34 -8.96 0.39 11.24
N ARG A 35 -10.29 0.25 11.32
CA ARG A 35 -11.09 0.73 12.47
C ARG A 35 -10.65 0.08 13.78
N ARG A 36 -10.36 -1.23 13.77
CA ARG A 36 -9.86 -1.94 14.96
C ARG A 36 -8.48 -1.46 15.39
N LEU A 37 -7.56 -1.26 14.44
CA LEU A 37 -6.22 -0.77 14.72
C LEU A 37 -6.25 0.65 15.31
N ILE A 38 -7.07 1.53 14.75
CA ILE A 38 -7.28 2.89 15.28
C ILE A 38 -7.85 2.85 16.70
N GLY A 39 -8.84 1.98 16.95
CA GLY A 39 -9.38 1.79 18.31
C GLY A 39 -8.40 1.16 19.29
N ALA A 40 -7.38 0.46 18.81
CA ALA A 40 -6.31 -0.12 19.61
C ALA A 40 -5.18 0.87 19.93
N VAL A 41 -5.26 2.11 19.43
CA VAL A 41 -4.28 3.15 19.79
C VAL A 41 -4.44 3.49 21.27
N THR A 42 -3.35 3.35 22.02
CA THR A 42 -3.29 3.69 23.44
C THR A 42 -2.28 4.79 23.69
N ASN A 43 -2.24 5.32 24.92
CA ASN A 43 -1.21 6.29 25.34
C ASN A 43 0.21 5.70 25.43
N ASN A 44 0.39 4.39 25.24
CA ASN A 44 1.71 3.80 25.18
C ASN A 44 2.37 4.14 23.83
N ARG A 45 3.47 4.90 23.90
CA ARG A 45 4.24 5.34 22.72
C ARG A 45 4.64 4.18 21.81
N ILE A 46 5.05 3.04 22.37
CA ILE A 46 5.47 1.88 21.58
C ILE A 46 4.27 1.29 20.82
N LEU A 47 3.13 1.15 21.49
CA LEU A 47 1.93 0.60 20.88
C LEU A 47 1.37 1.55 19.80
N ALA A 48 1.36 2.86 20.05
CA ALA A 48 0.94 3.86 19.06
C ALA A 48 1.82 3.80 17.80
N THR A 49 3.14 3.68 17.95
CA THR A 49 4.07 3.48 16.84
C THR A 49 3.81 2.17 16.10
N LEU A 50 3.58 1.06 16.81
CA LEU A 50 3.30 -0.23 16.17
C LEU A 50 1.98 -0.22 15.41
N VAL A 51 0.95 0.44 15.94
CA VAL A 51 -0.32 0.65 15.23
C VAL A 51 -0.11 1.48 13.98
N GLY A 52 0.63 2.60 14.07
CA GLY A 52 0.94 3.44 12.91
C GLY A 52 1.71 2.68 11.82
N PHE A 53 2.67 1.86 12.24
CA PHE A 53 3.39 0.95 11.34
C PHE A 53 2.44 0.00 10.61
N LEU A 54 1.56 -0.71 11.33
CA LEU A 54 0.62 -1.65 10.73
C LEU A 54 -0.40 -0.94 9.81
N VAL A 55 -0.92 0.21 10.23
CA VAL A 55 -1.83 1.01 9.43
C VAL A 55 -1.16 1.42 8.12
N THR A 56 0.09 1.91 8.16
CA THR A 56 0.81 2.28 6.93
C THR A 56 1.21 1.10 6.09
N VAL A 57 1.54 -0.06 6.65
CA VAL A 57 1.78 -1.28 5.86
C VAL A 57 0.52 -1.69 5.08
N LEU A 58 -0.66 -1.53 5.68
CA LEU A 58 -1.94 -1.84 5.01
C LEU A 58 -2.32 -0.77 3.97
N VAL A 59 -2.20 0.51 4.33
CA VAL A 59 -2.59 1.64 3.47
C VAL A 59 -1.55 1.90 2.38
N GLN A 60 -0.29 1.50 2.59
CA GLN A 60 0.88 1.73 1.74
C GLN A 60 1.22 3.21 1.51
N SER A 61 0.64 4.12 2.31
CA SER A 61 0.89 5.55 2.23
C SER A 61 0.95 6.17 3.61
N SER A 62 2.13 6.66 3.99
CA SER A 62 2.30 7.45 5.22
C SER A 62 1.53 8.76 5.13
N SER A 63 1.46 9.40 3.96
CA SER A 63 0.70 10.66 3.78
C SER A 63 -0.78 10.49 4.08
N VAL A 64 -1.41 9.42 3.55
CA VAL A 64 -2.82 9.11 3.85
C VAL A 64 -2.99 8.78 5.34
N THR A 65 -2.04 8.04 5.91
CA THR A 65 -2.05 7.69 7.35
C THR A 65 -1.98 8.95 8.23
N THR A 66 -1.13 9.92 7.90
CA THR A 66 -0.98 11.18 8.62
C THR A 66 -2.24 12.04 8.51
N VAL A 67 -2.81 12.20 7.30
CA VAL A 67 -4.06 12.94 7.09
C VAL A 67 -5.19 12.34 7.92
N MET A 68 -5.31 11.01 7.91
CA MET A 68 -6.30 10.29 8.71
C MET A 68 -6.09 10.50 10.22
N THR A 69 -4.83 10.43 10.67
CA THR A 69 -4.46 10.64 12.09
C THR A 69 -4.81 12.05 12.55
N VAL A 70 -4.52 13.08 11.75
CA VAL A 70 -4.91 14.47 12.02
C VAL A 70 -6.43 14.61 12.06
N GLY A 71 -7.15 13.92 11.17
CA GLY A 71 -8.62 13.86 11.20
C GLY A 71 -9.17 13.30 12.53
N PHE A 72 -8.54 12.26 13.09
CA PHE A 72 -8.96 11.70 14.38
C PHE A 72 -8.63 12.60 15.56
N VAL A 73 -7.53 13.35 15.51
CA VAL A 73 -7.22 14.36 16.53
C VAL A 73 -8.26 15.47 16.51
N ASN A 74 -8.59 15.99 15.33
CA ASN A 74 -9.62 17.03 15.18
C ASN A 74 -11.00 16.54 15.60
N GLY A 75 -11.31 15.25 15.39
CA GLY A 75 -12.55 14.62 15.83
C GLY A 75 -12.58 14.25 17.32
N GLY A 76 -11.53 14.52 18.09
CA GLY A 76 -11.42 14.16 19.51
C GLY A 76 -11.29 12.66 19.80
N LEU A 77 -11.07 11.84 18.76
CA LEU A 77 -10.95 10.38 18.86
C LEU A 77 -9.52 9.94 19.25
N MET A 78 -8.55 10.85 19.16
CA MET A 78 -7.14 10.59 19.45
C MET A 78 -6.49 11.85 20.04
N SER A 79 -5.58 11.68 21.01
CA SER A 79 -4.79 12.80 21.52
C SER A 79 -3.62 13.13 20.60
N LEU A 80 -3.10 14.36 20.69
CA LEU A 80 -1.91 14.77 19.92
C LEU A 80 -0.70 13.85 20.21
N THR A 81 -0.54 13.42 21.46
CA THR A 81 0.55 12.53 21.87
C THR A 81 0.45 11.15 21.21
N GLN A 82 -0.76 10.60 21.11
CA GLN A 82 -1.02 9.36 20.39
C GLN A 82 -0.76 9.51 18.89
N ALA A 83 -1.18 10.62 18.31
CA ALA A 83 -0.98 10.93 16.89
C ALA A 83 0.50 11.00 16.51
N ILE A 84 1.35 11.61 17.35
CA ILE A 84 2.79 11.64 17.14
C ILE A 84 3.37 10.22 17.07
N GLY A 85 2.94 9.32 17.97
CA GLY A 85 3.35 7.92 17.94
C GLY A 85 2.94 7.21 16.65
N VAL A 86 1.67 7.38 16.24
CA VAL A 86 1.15 6.81 14.98
C VAL A 86 1.91 7.33 13.77
N ILE A 87 2.20 8.63 13.69
CA ILE A 87 2.97 9.23 12.59
C ILE A 87 4.40 8.70 12.54
N MET A 88 5.06 8.55 13.70
CA MET A 88 6.38 7.92 13.76
C MET A 88 6.35 6.48 13.26
N GLY A 89 5.33 5.72 13.67
CA GLY A 89 5.07 4.37 13.17
C GLY A 89 4.85 4.31 11.67
N ALA A 90 4.06 5.24 11.14
CA ALA A 90 3.74 5.35 9.73
C ALA A 90 5.00 5.54 8.88
N ASN A 91 5.92 6.39 9.33
CA ASN A 91 7.20 6.63 8.65
C ASN A 91 8.12 5.40 8.68
N VAL A 92 8.08 4.58 9.73
CA VAL A 92 8.79 3.30 9.74
C VAL A 92 8.11 2.30 8.80
N GLY A 93 6.77 2.31 8.74
CA GLY A 93 5.98 1.39 7.92
C GLY A 93 6.25 1.51 6.40
N THR A 94 6.50 2.71 5.88
CA THR A 94 6.81 2.91 4.45
C THR A 94 8.10 2.23 4.01
N THR A 95 9.01 1.93 4.93
CA THR A 95 10.24 1.19 4.60
C THR A 95 9.94 -0.23 4.11
N VAL A 96 8.84 -0.84 4.57
CA VAL A 96 8.41 -2.19 4.18
C VAL A 96 8.15 -2.28 2.68
N THR A 97 7.63 -1.21 2.07
CA THR A 97 7.45 -1.14 0.62
C THR A 97 8.77 -1.33 -0.11
N GLY A 98 9.85 -0.69 0.36
CA GLY A 98 11.20 -0.87 -0.21
C GLY A 98 11.70 -2.31 -0.09
N TRP A 99 11.46 -2.97 1.04
CA TRP A 99 11.80 -4.39 1.23
C TRP A 99 11.05 -5.30 0.26
N ILE A 100 9.77 -5.02 0.00
CA ILE A 100 8.98 -5.78 -0.97
C ILE A 100 9.59 -5.68 -2.37
N LEU A 101 10.08 -4.50 -2.78
CA LEU A 101 10.66 -4.29 -4.11
C LEU A 101 12.03 -4.96 -4.30
N VAL A 102 12.78 -5.20 -3.23
CA VAL A 102 14.10 -5.88 -3.27
C VAL A 102 13.96 -7.39 -3.48
N LEU A 103 12.81 -7.98 -3.12
CA LEU A 103 12.54 -9.38 -3.44
C LEU A 103 12.59 -9.55 -4.97
N LYS A 104 13.37 -10.54 -5.44
CA LYS A 104 13.59 -10.84 -6.88
C LYS A 104 12.34 -11.43 -7.55
N ILE A 105 11.20 -10.76 -7.44
CA ILE A 105 9.91 -11.17 -7.98
C ILE A 105 9.68 -10.61 -9.38
N GLY A 106 10.61 -9.78 -9.91
CA GLY A 106 10.49 -9.17 -11.25
C GLY A 106 10.07 -10.15 -12.36
N LYS A 107 10.66 -11.35 -12.39
CA LYS A 107 10.35 -12.39 -13.39
C LYS A 107 8.96 -13.04 -13.22
N TYR A 108 8.39 -12.96 -12.03
CA TYR A 108 7.05 -13.47 -11.70
C TYR A 108 5.97 -12.39 -11.76
N GLY A 109 6.33 -11.12 -12.00
CA GLY A 109 5.37 -10.02 -12.10
C GLY A 109 4.34 -10.22 -13.21
N LEU A 110 4.80 -10.63 -14.40
CA LEU A 110 3.94 -10.89 -15.57
C LEU A 110 2.91 -12.02 -15.35
N PRO A 111 3.30 -13.24 -14.94
CA PRO A 111 2.33 -14.31 -14.70
C PRO A 111 1.39 -13.99 -13.54
N MET A 112 1.89 -13.30 -12.50
CA MET A 112 1.06 -12.88 -11.38
C MET A 112 0.02 -11.82 -11.80
N LEU A 113 0.40 -10.86 -12.65
CA LEU A 113 -0.51 -9.90 -13.27
C LEU A 113 -1.57 -10.59 -14.13
N GLY A 114 -1.17 -11.57 -14.95
CA GLY A 114 -2.10 -12.32 -15.80
C GLY A 114 -3.17 -13.05 -14.99
N VAL A 115 -2.76 -13.88 -14.03
CA VAL A 115 -3.69 -14.67 -13.20
C VAL A 115 -4.62 -13.75 -12.38
N SER A 116 -4.08 -12.71 -11.76
CA SER A 116 -4.88 -11.79 -10.96
C SER A 116 -5.83 -10.94 -11.80
N ALA A 117 -5.46 -10.53 -13.02
CA ALA A 117 -6.35 -9.84 -13.94
C ALA A 117 -7.52 -10.72 -14.38
N PHE A 118 -7.26 -12.00 -14.69
CA PHE A 118 -8.33 -12.97 -14.97
C PHE A 118 -9.30 -13.11 -13.79
N ILE A 119 -8.79 -13.28 -12.58
CA ILE A 119 -9.64 -13.37 -11.39
C ILE A 119 -10.41 -12.06 -11.17
N TYR A 120 -9.79 -10.89 -11.38
CA TYR A 120 -10.43 -9.59 -11.22
C TYR A 120 -11.59 -9.37 -12.21
N LEU A 121 -11.42 -9.78 -13.48
CA LEU A 121 -12.41 -9.57 -14.54
C LEU A 121 -13.59 -10.55 -14.47
N PHE A 122 -13.35 -11.79 -14.08
CA PHE A 122 -14.37 -12.85 -14.13
C PHE A 122 -15.02 -13.17 -12.76
N SER A 123 -14.48 -12.66 -11.66
CA SER A 123 -15.03 -12.94 -10.34
C SER A 123 -16.21 -12.02 -9.99
N LYS A 124 -17.33 -12.64 -9.60
CA LYS A 124 -18.54 -11.94 -9.11
C LYS A 124 -18.47 -11.60 -7.61
N ASN A 125 -17.51 -12.18 -6.88
CA ASN A 125 -17.34 -11.96 -5.44
C ASN A 125 -16.49 -10.72 -5.18
N GLU A 126 -17.05 -9.71 -4.50
CA GLU A 126 -16.36 -8.44 -4.22
C GLU A 126 -15.04 -8.63 -3.45
N LYS A 127 -15.04 -9.47 -2.40
CA LYS A 127 -13.81 -9.77 -1.64
C LYS A 127 -12.71 -10.37 -2.51
N LEU A 128 -13.06 -11.31 -3.39
CA LEU A 128 -12.08 -11.95 -4.28
C LEU A 128 -11.58 -10.94 -5.33
N ARG A 129 -12.47 -10.07 -5.83
CA ARG A 129 -12.11 -9.01 -6.77
C ARG A 129 -11.14 -8.00 -6.17
N TYR A 130 -11.37 -7.54 -4.93
CA TYR A 130 -10.42 -6.63 -4.26
C TYR A 130 -9.09 -7.31 -3.90
N THR A 131 -9.12 -8.59 -3.55
CA THR A 131 -7.89 -9.37 -3.32
C THR A 131 -7.11 -9.52 -4.62
N ALA A 132 -7.79 -9.83 -5.73
CA ALA A 132 -7.19 -9.88 -7.05
C ALA A 132 -6.64 -8.50 -7.47
N LEU A 133 -7.33 -7.40 -7.16
CA LEU A 133 -6.85 -6.04 -7.41
C LEU A 133 -5.54 -5.74 -6.66
N ALA A 134 -5.44 -6.17 -5.39
CA ALA A 134 -4.22 -6.01 -4.60
C ALA A 134 -3.04 -6.78 -5.21
N VAL A 135 -3.26 -8.07 -5.55
CA VAL A 135 -2.27 -8.95 -6.17
C VAL A 135 -1.87 -8.45 -7.57
N MET A 136 -2.83 -7.95 -8.35
CA MET A 136 -2.59 -7.35 -9.67
C MET A 136 -1.74 -6.09 -9.55
N GLY A 137 -2.01 -5.24 -8.56
CA GLY A 137 -1.17 -4.06 -8.27
C GLY A 137 0.29 -4.42 -8.03
N VAL A 138 0.56 -5.48 -7.26
CA VAL A 138 1.92 -6.00 -7.06
C VAL A 138 2.54 -6.48 -8.38
N GLY A 139 1.80 -7.22 -9.21
CA GLY A 139 2.28 -7.66 -10.53
C GLY A 139 2.63 -6.49 -11.47
N ILE A 140 1.80 -5.45 -11.50
CA ILE A 140 2.01 -4.21 -12.27
C ILE A 140 3.26 -3.47 -11.78
N VAL A 141 3.44 -3.37 -10.46
CA VAL A 141 4.62 -2.74 -9.84
C VAL A 141 5.91 -3.43 -10.30
N PHE A 142 5.96 -4.76 -10.22
CA PHE A 142 7.14 -5.50 -10.64
C PHE A 142 7.39 -5.42 -12.16
N PHE A 143 6.33 -5.40 -12.97
CA PHE A 143 6.47 -5.20 -14.41
C PHE A 143 6.99 -3.80 -14.76
N GLY A 144 6.46 -2.75 -14.12
CA GLY A 144 6.96 -1.38 -14.29
C GLY A 144 8.44 -1.25 -13.90
N LEU A 145 8.86 -1.90 -12.81
CA LEU A 145 10.27 -1.97 -12.41
C LEU A 145 11.15 -2.74 -13.41
N GLN A 146 10.61 -3.77 -14.05
CA GLN A 146 11.36 -4.51 -15.07
C GLN A 146 11.60 -3.64 -16.30
N LEU A 147 10.57 -2.91 -16.76
CA LEU A 147 10.71 -1.97 -17.88
C LEU A 147 11.79 -0.92 -17.57
N MET A 148 11.82 -0.35 -16.35
CA MET A 148 12.86 0.62 -15.98
C MET A 148 14.29 0.07 -15.95
N LYS A 149 14.46 -1.25 -15.92
CA LYS A 149 15.78 -1.92 -15.89
C LYS A 149 16.33 -2.21 -17.29
N GLU A 150 15.48 -2.16 -18.31
CA GLU A 150 15.82 -2.34 -19.73
C GLU A 150 16.16 -1.00 -20.39
#